data_AF-J5S690-F1
#
_entry.id   AF-J5S690-F1
#
_cell.length_a   1.000
_cell.length_b   1.000
_cell.length_c   1.000
_cell.angle_alpha   90.00
_cell.angle_beta   90.00
_cell.angle_gamma   90.00
#
_symmetry.space_group_name_H-M   'P 1'
#
loop_
_entity.id
_entity.type
_entity.pdbx_description
1 polymer ?
#
loop_
_entity_poly.entity_id
_entity_poly.type
_entity_poly.pdbx_seq_one_letter_code
_entity_poly.pdbx_strand_id
1 'polypeptide(L)'
;MASATDKSVDRLVVNARTRRRNSSVGKIDLGDTVPGFAAMPESAASKNEAKKRMQALTGDSKKDSDLLWKVWFSYREINYRHSWLTPLFILVSVYSAYFSSGNRTESNPLHMFVAISYQVEGTDSYGKGIKDLSFVFFYMIFFTFLREFLMDVVIRPFIIYLNVTSEHRQKRMLEQMYAIFYCGMSGPFGLYIMYHSDLWLFKTKPMYRTFPDITNPFLFKIFYLGQAAFWAQQACVLVLQLEKPRKDYKELVFHHIVTLLLIWSSYVFHFTKMGLAIYITMDMSDFFLSLSKTLNYLNSVLTPFVFGLFVFFWIYLRHIVNIRILWSVLTEFRHEGNYVLNFATQQYKCWISLPIVFVLIAALQLVNLYWLFLILRILYRLVWQGIQKDERSESDYGESAEEEESKEKRE
;
A
#
# COMPACT_ATOMS: atom_id res chain seq x y z
N MET A 1 -36.09 65.32 -58.74
CA MET A 1 -36.48 64.01 -59.33
C MET A 1 -35.87 62.90 -58.49
N ALA A 2 -36.73 62.04 -57.92
CA ALA A 2 -36.56 60.63 -57.51
C ALA A 2 -35.22 60.15 -56.89
N SER A 3 -35.19 59.67 -55.63
CA SER A 3 -35.53 58.30 -55.14
C SER A 3 -34.25 57.49 -54.84
N ALA A 4 -33.90 57.25 -53.57
CA ALA A 4 -33.96 55.96 -52.84
C ALA A 4 -33.18 54.80 -53.52
N THR A 5 -32.19 54.11 -52.93
CA THR A 5 -32.27 53.22 -51.76
C THR A 5 -30.89 52.53 -51.47
N ASP A 6 -30.60 52.32 -50.18
CA ASP A 6 -30.03 51.14 -49.48
C ASP A 6 -28.86 50.28 -50.06
N LYS A 7 -27.78 50.09 -49.26
CA LYS A 7 -27.32 48.75 -48.76
C LYS A 7 -26.00 48.75 -47.96
N SER A 8 -26.10 48.28 -46.71
CA SER A 8 -25.24 47.33 -45.95
C SER A 8 -23.69 47.45 -45.88
N VAL A 9 -23.22 47.73 -44.67
CA VAL A 9 -22.26 46.96 -43.82
C VAL A 9 -21.13 46.14 -44.49
N ASP A 10 -19.86 46.49 -44.20
CA ASP A 10 -18.88 45.56 -43.60
C ASP A 10 -17.61 46.29 -43.12
N ARG A 11 -17.41 46.34 -41.79
CA ARG A 11 -16.13 46.75 -41.17
C ARG A 11 -15.27 45.51 -41.01
N LEU A 12 -14.11 45.52 -41.67
CA LEU A 12 -13.05 44.51 -41.56
C LEU A 12 -12.60 44.33 -40.10
N VAL A 13 -12.89 43.17 -39.52
CA VAL A 13 -12.28 42.70 -38.27
C VAL A 13 -10.91 42.09 -38.59
N VAL A 14 -9.84 42.72 -38.08
CA VAL A 14 -8.48 42.19 -38.16
C VAL A 14 -8.34 41.04 -37.16
N ASN A 15 -8.35 39.80 -37.65
CA ASN A 15 -7.99 38.62 -36.85
C ASN A 15 -6.47 38.60 -36.61
N ALA A 16 -6.05 38.90 -35.38
CA ALA A 16 -4.69 38.65 -34.92
C ALA A 16 -4.44 37.12 -34.89
N ARG A 17 -3.71 36.62 -35.89
CA ARG A 17 -3.22 35.24 -35.92
C ARG A 17 -2.13 35.07 -34.86
N THR A 18 -2.47 34.43 -33.74
CA THR A 18 -1.48 33.93 -32.78
C THR A 18 -0.64 32.85 -33.45
N ARG A 19 0.64 33.15 -33.67
CA ARG A 19 1.62 32.31 -34.35
C ARG A 19 1.96 31.11 -33.46
N ARG A 20 1.37 29.94 -33.72
CA ARG A 20 1.76 28.66 -33.08
C ARG A 20 3.21 28.33 -33.46
N ARG A 21 4.11 28.33 -32.48
CA ARG A 21 5.46 27.73 -32.60
C ARG A 21 5.29 26.21 -32.64
N ASN A 22 5.47 25.60 -33.81
CA ASN A 22 5.68 24.17 -33.92
C ASN A 22 7.15 23.87 -33.59
N SER A 23 7.41 23.21 -32.46
CA SER A 23 8.69 22.56 -32.21
C SER A 23 8.69 21.17 -32.85
N SER A 24 9.66 20.97 -33.73
CA SER A 24 9.97 19.72 -34.43
C SER A 24 10.76 18.78 -33.51
N VAL A 25 10.12 18.24 -32.47
CA VAL A 25 10.61 17.05 -31.75
C VAL A 25 9.39 16.23 -31.35
N GLY A 26 9.38 14.97 -31.78
CA GLY A 26 8.25 14.05 -31.68
C GLY A 26 7.64 14.01 -30.28
N LYS A 27 6.32 14.16 -30.26
CA LYS A 27 5.47 13.87 -29.10
C LYS A 27 5.49 12.36 -28.89
N ILE A 28 6.37 11.88 -28.01
CA ILE A 28 6.30 10.51 -27.52
C ILE A 28 5.28 10.52 -26.38
N ASP A 29 4.03 10.19 -26.72
CA ASP A 29 2.95 9.94 -25.76
C ASP A 29 3.27 8.65 -24.98
N LEU A 30 3.88 8.80 -23.82
CA LEU A 30 4.06 7.74 -22.81
C LEU A 30 3.36 8.22 -21.54
N GLY A 31 2.03 8.05 -21.47
CA GLY A 31 1.32 8.41 -20.24
C GLY A 31 -0.20 8.51 -20.28
N ASP A 32 -0.89 8.01 -21.32
CA ASP A 32 -2.35 7.99 -21.33
C ASP A 32 -2.89 6.99 -20.31
N THR A 33 -3.18 7.55 -19.13
CA THR A 33 -4.26 7.22 -18.19
C THR A 33 -4.70 5.75 -18.15
N VAL A 34 -4.15 4.99 -17.20
CA VAL A 34 -4.89 3.91 -16.55
C VAL A 34 -5.39 4.46 -15.21
N PRO A 35 -6.67 4.75 -15.08
CA PRO A 35 -7.26 5.09 -13.80
C PRO A 35 -7.45 3.81 -12.98
N GLY A 36 -7.13 3.86 -11.68
CA GLY A 36 -7.54 2.81 -10.75
C GLY A 36 -9.05 2.59 -10.80
N PHE A 37 -9.53 1.40 -10.41
CA PHE A 37 -10.93 0.96 -10.56
C PHE A 37 -11.99 1.98 -10.09
N ALA A 38 -11.68 2.81 -9.08
CA ALA A 38 -12.57 3.83 -8.52
C ALA A 38 -12.53 5.19 -9.26
N ALA A 39 -11.66 5.38 -10.26
CA ALA A 39 -11.38 6.67 -10.87
C ALA A 39 -11.37 6.63 -12.41
N MET A 40 -11.92 5.59 -13.05
CA MET A 40 -12.11 5.64 -14.50
C MET A 40 -12.99 6.84 -14.85
N PRO A 41 -12.54 7.79 -15.69
CA PRO A 41 -13.44 8.81 -16.20
C PRO A 41 -14.50 8.05 -16.97
N GLU A 42 -15.75 8.11 -16.50
CA GLU A 42 -16.86 7.52 -17.22
C GLU A 42 -16.97 8.21 -18.58
N SER A 43 -16.49 7.54 -19.62
CA SER A 43 -16.67 8.02 -20.99
C SER A 43 -18.15 8.23 -21.26
N ALA A 44 -18.52 9.11 -22.20
CA ALA A 44 -19.92 9.27 -22.60
C ALA A 44 -20.56 7.93 -23.02
N ALA A 45 -19.76 6.98 -23.53
CA ALA A 45 -20.18 5.62 -23.80
C ALA A 45 -20.44 4.83 -22.50
N SER A 46 -19.57 4.93 -21.47
CA SER A 46 -19.80 4.33 -20.15
C SER A 46 -21.05 4.88 -19.47
N LYS A 47 -21.30 6.18 -19.53
CA LYS A 47 -22.52 6.81 -18.99
C LYS A 47 -23.78 6.37 -19.73
N ASN A 48 -23.72 6.31 -21.05
CA ASN A 48 -24.83 5.81 -21.86
C ASN A 48 -25.07 4.31 -21.63
N GLU A 49 -24.03 3.52 -21.41
CA GLU A 49 -24.15 2.12 -21.02
C GLU A 49 -24.72 1.96 -19.61
N ALA A 50 -24.27 2.73 -18.62
CA ALA A 50 -24.84 2.77 -17.28
C ALA A 50 -26.33 3.14 -17.33
N LYS A 51 -26.71 4.14 -18.13
CA LYS A 51 -28.10 4.55 -18.34
C LYS A 51 -28.94 3.47 -19.03
N LYS A 52 -28.40 2.80 -20.06
CA LYS A 52 -29.05 1.64 -20.71
C LYS A 52 -29.19 0.45 -19.74
N ARG A 53 -28.21 0.20 -18.87
CA ARG A 53 -28.26 -0.83 -17.82
C ARG A 53 -29.33 -0.51 -16.78
N MET A 54 -29.44 0.74 -16.33
CA MET A 54 -30.52 1.18 -15.43
C MET A 54 -31.90 1.02 -16.07
N GLN A 55 -32.04 1.30 -17.38
CA GLN A 55 -33.28 1.07 -18.12
C GLN A 55 -33.62 -0.42 -18.27
N ALA A 56 -32.62 -1.29 -18.46
CA ALA A 56 -32.82 -2.74 -18.49
C ALA A 56 -33.21 -3.32 -17.12
N LEU A 57 -32.73 -2.73 -16.02
CA LEU A 57 -33.12 -3.10 -14.66
C LEU A 57 -34.59 -2.75 -14.33
N THR A 58 -35.12 -1.68 -14.95
CA THR A 58 -36.49 -1.17 -14.71
C THR A 58 -37.58 -1.80 -15.59
N GLY A 59 -37.23 -2.54 -16.66
CA GLY A 59 -38.23 -3.23 -17.50
C GLY A 59 -38.86 -4.45 -16.81
N ASP A 60 -40.06 -4.89 -17.19
CA ASP A 60 -40.72 -6.05 -16.58
C ASP A 60 -39.96 -7.37 -16.84
N SER A 61 -39.81 -8.20 -15.81
CA SER A 61 -39.16 -9.52 -15.89
C SER A 61 -40.20 -10.59 -16.21
N LYS A 62 -40.04 -11.34 -17.30
CA LYS A 62 -40.99 -12.42 -17.68
C LYS A 62 -40.48 -13.82 -17.37
N LYS A 63 -39.17 -13.98 -17.10
CA LYS A 63 -38.54 -15.27 -16.76
C LYS A 63 -37.66 -15.17 -15.52
N ASP A 64 -37.48 -16.28 -14.81
CA ASP A 64 -36.59 -16.37 -13.64
C ASP A 64 -35.12 -16.13 -14.00
N SER A 65 -34.71 -16.47 -15.22
CA SER A 65 -33.38 -16.11 -15.76
C SER A 65 -33.15 -14.60 -15.83
N ASP A 66 -34.21 -13.84 -16.13
CA ASP A 66 -34.14 -12.38 -16.25
C ASP A 66 -34.03 -11.74 -14.86
N LEU A 67 -34.64 -12.34 -13.84
CA LEU A 67 -34.46 -11.94 -12.44
C LEU A 67 -33.01 -12.16 -11.98
N LEU A 68 -32.41 -13.32 -12.27
CA LEU A 68 -31.00 -13.59 -11.94
C LEU A 68 -30.06 -12.62 -12.64
N TRP A 69 -30.33 -12.30 -13.91
CA TRP A 69 -29.57 -11.29 -14.65
C TRP A 69 -29.69 -9.89 -14.03
N LYS A 70 -30.89 -9.49 -13.59
CA LYS A 70 -31.10 -8.20 -12.89
C LYS A 70 -30.39 -8.14 -11.55
N VAL A 71 -30.39 -9.25 -10.79
CA VAL A 71 -29.64 -9.35 -9.53
C VAL A 71 -28.14 -9.24 -9.80
N TRP A 72 -27.61 -9.95 -10.80
CA TRP A 72 -26.21 -9.85 -11.18
C TRP A 72 -25.80 -8.45 -11.64
N PHE A 73 -26.61 -7.80 -12.49
CA PHE A 73 -26.34 -6.42 -12.91
C PHE A 73 -26.41 -5.43 -11.76
N SER A 74 -27.39 -5.57 -10.87
CA SER A 74 -27.50 -4.74 -9.66
C SER A 74 -26.29 -4.93 -8.75
N TYR A 75 -25.90 -6.19 -8.50
CA TYR A 75 -24.69 -6.51 -7.74
C TYR A 75 -23.45 -5.87 -8.36
N ARG A 76 -23.28 -6.00 -9.68
CA ARG A 76 -22.16 -5.43 -10.41
C ARG A 76 -22.12 -3.91 -10.28
N GLU A 77 -23.26 -3.23 -10.41
CA GLU A 77 -23.37 -1.78 -10.32
C GLU A 77 -23.08 -1.26 -8.90
N ILE A 78 -23.59 -1.94 -7.87
CA ILE A 78 -23.29 -1.59 -6.47
C ILE A 78 -21.81 -1.82 -6.18
N ASN A 79 -21.23 -2.92 -6.68
CA ASN A 79 -19.82 -3.25 -6.49
C ASN A 79 -18.88 -2.28 -7.21
N TYR A 80 -19.31 -1.66 -8.33
CA TYR A 80 -18.59 -0.53 -8.94
C TYR A 80 -18.53 0.70 -8.03
N ARG A 81 -19.56 0.92 -7.20
CA ARG A 81 -19.61 2.03 -6.24
C ARG A 81 -18.96 1.70 -4.90
N HIS A 82 -18.98 0.43 -4.52
CA HIS A 82 -18.52 -0.09 -3.25
C HIS A 82 -17.65 -1.35 -3.50
N SER A 83 -16.39 -1.11 -3.84
CA SER A 83 -15.37 -2.13 -4.12
C SER A 83 -15.16 -3.12 -2.97
N TRP A 84 -15.49 -2.73 -1.73
CA TRP A 84 -15.39 -3.58 -0.54
C TRP A 84 -16.42 -4.72 -0.48
N LEU A 85 -17.50 -4.68 -1.28
CA LEU A 85 -18.57 -5.68 -1.21
C LEU A 85 -18.15 -7.07 -1.70
N THR A 86 -17.37 -7.15 -2.79
CA THR A 86 -16.87 -8.44 -3.29
C THR A 86 -15.99 -9.16 -2.28
N PRO A 87 -14.91 -8.56 -1.76
CA PRO A 87 -14.07 -9.24 -0.79
C PRO A 87 -14.84 -9.53 0.51
N LEU A 88 -15.77 -8.65 0.94
CA LEU A 88 -16.65 -8.96 2.08
C LEU A 88 -17.50 -10.21 1.84
N PHE A 89 -18.14 -10.33 0.67
CA PHE A 89 -18.99 -11.48 0.35
C PHE A 89 -18.18 -12.78 0.38
N ILE A 90 -16.96 -12.77 -0.14
CA ILE A 90 -16.05 -13.92 -0.10
C ILE A 90 -15.71 -14.29 1.36
N LEU A 91 -15.32 -13.30 2.17
CA LEU A 91 -14.98 -13.51 3.58
C LEU A 91 -16.17 -14.09 4.34
N VAL A 92 -17.33 -13.45 4.26
CA VAL A 92 -18.56 -13.91 4.94
C VAL A 92 -18.91 -15.32 4.50
N SER A 93 -18.86 -15.62 3.20
CA SER A 93 -19.18 -16.96 2.69
C SER A 93 -18.26 -18.04 3.28
N VAL A 94 -16.94 -17.79 3.33
CA VAL A 94 -15.97 -18.75 3.89
C VAL A 94 -16.11 -18.88 5.40
N TYR A 95 -16.23 -17.77 6.13
CA TYR A 95 -16.42 -17.81 7.59
C TYR A 95 -17.74 -18.48 7.97
N SER A 96 -18.84 -18.16 7.28
CA SER A 96 -20.14 -18.81 7.50
C SER A 96 -20.05 -20.31 7.24
N ALA A 97 -19.47 -20.74 6.12
CA ALA A 97 -19.30 -22.17 5.83
C ALA A 97 -18.42 -22.86 6.90
N TYR A 98 -17.35 -22.21 7.35
CA TYR A 98 -16.47 -22.73 8.39
C TYR A 98 -17.20 -22.89 9.73
N PHE A 99 -17.89 -21.86 10.20
CA PHE A 99 -18.59 -21.90 11.49
C PHE A 99 -19.84 -22.80 11.45
N SER A 100 -20.58 -22.82 10.34
CA SER A 100 -21.75 -23.69 10.17
C SER A 100 -21.40 -25.17 10.04
N SER A 101 -20.17 -25.51 9.65
CA SER A 101 -19.73 -26.91 9.56
C SER A 101 -19.65 -27.62 10.92
N GLY A 102 -19.63 -26.87 12.03
CA GLY A 102 -19.44 -27.41 13.40
C GLY A 102 -18.03 -27.96 13.67
N ASN A 103 -17.18 -28.11 12.65
CA ASN A 103 -15.83 -28.66 12.76
C ASN A 103 -14.78 -27.54 12.66
N ARG A 104 -14.21 -27.15 13.81
CA ARG A 104 -13.18 -26.10 13.92
C ARG A 104 -11.75 -26.65 13.98
N THR A 105 -11.55 -27.90 13.60
CA THR A 105 -10.24 -28.57 13.67
C THR A 105 -9.56 -28.57 12.30
N GLU A 106 -8.27 -28.93 12.26
CA GLU A 106 -7.50 -29.05 11.01
C GLU A 106 -8.07 -30.05 9.99
N SER A 107 -9.02 -30.90 10.40
CA SER A 107 -9.72 -31.81 9.49
C SER A 107 -10.69 -31.08 8.55
N ASN A 108 -11.10 -29.85 8.88
CA ASN A 108 -11.92 -29.04 8.00
C ASN A 108 -11.05 -28.40 6.89
N PRO A 109 -11.37 -28.58 5.60
CA PRO A 109 -10.61 -27.97 4.51
C PRO A 109 -10.60 -26.43 4.56
N LEU A 110 -11.58 -25.80 5.21
CA LEU A 110 -11.63 -24.35 5.38
C LEU A 110 -10.72 -23.83 6.51
N HIS A 111 -10.24 -24.71 7.39
CA HIS A 111 -9.38 -24.34 8.51
C HIS A 111 -8.12 -23.60 8.04
N MET A 112 -7.50 -24.04 6.93
CA MET A 112 -6.28 -23.41 6.39
C MET A 112 -6.45 -21.96 5.93
N PHE A 113 -7.68 -21.50 5.71
CA PHE A 113 -7.97 -20.12 5.36
C PHE A 113 -8.27 -19.27 6.60
N VAL A 114 -8.97 -19.86 7.58
CA VAL A 114 -9.52 -19.13 8.73
C VAL A 114 -8.56 -19.10 9.93
N ALA A 115 -7.81 -20.17 10.15
CA ALA A 115 -6.93 -20.35 11.30
C ALA A 115 -5.52 -20.76 10.87
N ILE A 116 -4.53 -20.45 11.70
CA ILE A 116 -3.16 -20.87 11.43
C ILE A 116 -3.04 -22.39 11.52
N SER A 117 -2.32 -22.98 10.58
CA SER A 117 -2.15 -24.44 10.48
C SER A 117 -0.90 -24.93 11.21
N TYR A 118 -0.78 -26.25 11.38
CA TYR A 118 0.42 -26.93 11.89
C TYR A 118 0.67 -26.70 13.38
N GLN A 119 -0.39 -26.81 14.20
CA GLN A 119 -0.21 -26.76 15.65
C GLN A 119 0.60 -27.98 16.12
N VAL A 120 1.62 -27.74 16.95
CA VAL A 120 2.40 -28.81 17.58
C VAL A 120 1.66 -29.29 18.81
N GLU A 121 1.34 -30.58 18.85
CA GLU A 121 0.55 -31.20 19.92
C GLU A 121 1.10 -30.86 21.32
N GLY A 122 0.20 -30.44 22.22
CA GLY A 122 0.55 -30.09 23.59
C GLY A 122 1.27 -28.75 23.79
N THR A 123 1.42 -27.94 22.74
CA THR A 123 2.08 -26.62 22.83
C THR A 123 1.30 -25.51 22.12
N ASP A 124 1.61 -24.25 22.44
CA ASP A 124 1.14 -23.07 21.71
C ASP A 124 2.11 -22.66 20.57
N SER A 125 2.83 -23.64 20.03
CA SER A 125 3.81 -23.47 18.96
C SER A 125 3.33 -24.10 17.68
N TYR A 126 3.66 -23.46 16.57
CA TYR A 126 3.17 -23.82 15.24
C TYR A 126 4.34 -24.03 14.29
N GLY A 127 4.32 -25.14 13.57
CA GLY A 127 5.23 -25.43 12.46
C GLY A 127 4.92 -24.57 11.24
N LYS A 128 5.52 -24.93 10.10
CA LYS A 128 5.36 -24.22 8.83
C LYS A 128 5.08 -25.19 7.70
N GLY A 129 4.29 -24.77 6.71
CA GLY A 129 4.04 -25.58 5.52
C GLY A 129 3.15 -24.90 4.48
N ILE A 130 2.81 -25.65 3.43
CA ILE A 130 2.11 -25.10 2.26
C ILE A 130 0.72 -24.52 2.58
N LYS A 131 0.03 -25.03 3.62
CA LYS A 131 -1.26 -24.50 4.07
C LYS A 131 -1.16 -23.03 4.52
N ASP A 132 0.02 -22.57 4.93
CA ASP A 132 0.23 -21.17 5.29
C ASP A 132 0.10 -20.23 4.08
N LEU A 133 0.31 -20.71 2.84
CA LEU A 133 0.04 -19.93 1.63
C LEU A 133 -1.45 -19.70 1.41
N SER A 134 -2.29 -20.70 1.72
CA SER A 134 -3.75 -20.56 1.69
C SER A 134 -4.21 -19.49 2.67
N PHE A 135 -3.64 -19.48 3.88
CA PHE A 135 -3.88 -18.44 4.87
C PHE A 135 -3.47 -17.06 4.34
N VAL A 136 -2.25 -16.93 3.79
CA VAL A 136 -1.76 -15.66 3.22
C VAL A 136 -2.69 -15.16 2.11
N PHE A 137 -3.09 -16.02 1.16
CA PHE A 137 -3.97 -15.65 0.06
C PHE A 137 -5.35 -15.20 0.56
N PHE A 138 -5.95 -15.92 1.51
CA PHE A 138 -7.23 -15.53 2.09
C PHE A 138 -7.13 -14.21 2.85
N TYR A 139 -6.04 -13.98 3.58
CA TYR A 139 -5.83 -12.72 4.28
C TYR A 139 -5.48 -11.56 3.33
N MET A 140 -4.98 -11.79 2.12
CA MET A 140 -4.91 -10.75 1.09
C MET A 140 -6.31 -10.23 0.72
N ILE A 141 -7.31 -11.12 0.66
CA ILE A 141 -8.71 -10.74 0.43
C ILE A 141 -9.23 -9.95 1.63
N PHE A 142 -8.90 -10.38 2.85
CA PHE A 142 -9.21 -9.64 4.07
C PHE A 142 -8.63 -8.22 4.04
N PHE A 143 -7.35 -8.06 3.71
CA PHE A 143 -6.72 -6.73 3.64
C PHE A 143 -7.27 -5.87 2.51
N THR A 144 -7.68 -6.49 1.39
CA THR A 144 -8.39 -5.78 0.31
C THR A 144 -9.73 -5.26 0.80
N PHE A 145 -10.54 -6.09 1.47
CA PHE A 145 -11.77 -5.64 2.12
C PHE A 145 -11.51 -4.52 3.12
N LEU A 146 -10.56 -4.73 4.04
CA LEU A 146 -10.25 -3.79 5.11
C LEU A 146 -9.83 -2.43 4.55
N ARG A 147 -8.98 -2.41 3.51
CA ARG A 147 -8.54 -1.19 2.83
C ARG A 147 -9.71 -0.41 2.25
N GLU A 148 -10.49 -1.04 1.39
CA GLU A 148 -11.61 -0.39 0.71
C GLU A 148 -12.70 0.04 1.69
N PHE A 149 -13.04 -0.81 2.67
CA PHE A 149 -14.03 -0.51 3.70
C PHE A 149 -13.60 0.68 4.56
N LEU A 150 -12.35 0.69 5.06
CA LEU A 150 -11.88 1.80 5.87
C LEU A 150 -11.82 3.09 5.07
N MET A 151 -11.27 3.07 3.85
CA MET A 151 -11.17 4.27 3.02
C MET A 151 -12.56 4.84 2.72
N ASP A 152 -13.51 4.02 2.27
CA ASP A 152 -14.82 4.53 1.84
C ASP A 152 -15.81 4.78 2.97
N VAL A 153 -15.86 3.91 3.98
CA VAL A 153 -16.92 3.96 5.02
C VAL A 153 -16.47 4.74 6.24
N VAL A 154 -15.19 4.68 6.62
CA VAL A 154 -14.70 5.25 7.88
C VAL A 154 -13.95 6.56 7.65
N ILE A 155 -12.96 6.55 6.76
CA ILE A 155 -12.02 7.66 6.58
C ILE A 155 -12.61 8.77 5.71
N ARG A 156 -13.30 8.43 4.60
CA ARG A 156 -13.89 9.44 3.70
C ARG A 156 -14.87 10.39 4.41
N PRO A 157 -15.82 9.93 5.25
CA PRO A 157 -16.67 10.84 6.01
C PRO A 157 -15.88 11.76 6.95
N PHE A 158 -14.81 11.25 7.56
CA PHE A 158 -13.94 12.04 8.43
C PHE A 158 -13.18 13.13 7.67
N ILE A 159 -12.69 12.85 6.45
CA ILE A 159 -12.04 13.85 5.60
C ILE A 159 -13.03 14.95 5.17
N ILE A 160 -14.28 14.57 4.85
CA ILE A 160 -15.35 15.53 4.51
C ILE A 160 -15.65 16.42 5.72
N TYR A 161 -15.71 15.83 6.92
CA TYR A 161 -15.89 16.59 8.17
C TYR A 161 -14.76 17.60 8.42
N LEU A 162 -13.53 17.29 8.00
CA LEU A 162 -12.38 18.21 8.06
C LEU A 162 -12.38 19.29 6.96
N ASN A 163 -13.45 19.41 6.16
CA ASN A 163 -13.62 20.42 5.11
C ASN A 163 -12.50 20.46 4.06
N VAL A 164 -11.89 19.31 3.76
CA VAL A 164 -10.89 19.19 2.69
C VAL A 164 -11.61 19.14 1.34
N THR A 165 -11.48 20.18 0.51
CA THR A 165 -12.27 20.34 -0.72
C THR A 165 -11.62 19.72 -1.97
N SER A 166 -10.30 19.71 -2.08
CA SER A 166 -9.60 19.17 -3.26
C SER A 166 -9.72 17.64 -3.35
N GLU A 167 -10.31 17.14 -4.44
CA GLU A 167 -10.48 15.69 -4.68
C GLU A 167 -9.14 14.95 -4.67
N HIS A 168 -8.09 15.56 -5.21
CA HIS A 168 -6.77 14.94 -5.20
C HIS A 168 -6.22 14.84 -3.77
N ARG A 169 -6.35 15.92 -2.98
CA ARG A 169 -5.91 15.92 -1.58
C ARG A 169 -6.68 14.89 -0.75
N GLN A 170 -7.99 14.77 -0.96
CA GLN A 170 -8.82 13.74 -0.33
C GLN A 170 -8.29 12.34 -0.64
N LYS A 171 -8.02 12.02 -1.91
CA LYS A 171 -7.49 10.69 -2.31
C LYS A 171 -6.17 10.36 -1.64
N ARG A 172 -5.24 11.32 -1.57
CA ARG A 172 -3.94 11.12 -0.89
C ARG A 172 -4.11 10.96 0.61
N MET A 173 -4.98 11.74 1.23
CA MET A 173 -5.30 11.60 2.65
C MET A 173 -5.90 10.24 2.98
N LEU A 174 -6.79 9.70 2.14
CA LEU A 174 -7.32 8.34 2.30
C LEU A 174 -6.19 7.29 2.36
N GLU A 175 -5.27 7.35 1.40
CA GLU A 175 -4.09 6.46 1.35
C GLU A 175 -3.23 6.58 2.63
N GLN A 176 -2.91 7.82 3.05
CA GLN A 176 -2.07 8.03 4.24
C GLN A 176 -2.78 7.64 5.54
N MET A 177 -4.07 7.93 5.68
CA MET A 177 -4.82 7.57 6.88
C MET A 177 -5.01 6.06 7.02
N TYR A 178 -5.18 5.33 5.92
CA TYR A 178 -5.14 3.87 5.94
C TYR A 178 -3.76 3.35 6.40
N ALA A 179 -2.67 3.94 5.90
CA ALA A 179 -1.33 3.59 6.34
C ALA A 179 -1.11 3.88 7.83
N ILE A 180 -1.61 5.00 8.36
CA ILE A 180 -1.61 5.31 9.81
C ILE A 180 -2.36 4.22 10.59
N PHE A 181 -3.55 3.85 10.13
CA PHE A 181 -4.36 2.82 10.79
C PHE A 181 -3.62 1.47 10.82
N TYR A 182 -3.11 1.01 9.68
CA TYR A 182 -2.40 -0.26 9.61
C TYR A 182 -1.11 -0.25 10.43
N CYS A 183 -0.21 0.70 10.16
CA CYS A 183 1.09 0.79 10.84
C CYS A 183 0.94 1.09 12.34
N GLY A 184 -0.09 1.85 12.71
CA GLY A 184 -0.42 2.16 14.10
C GLY A 184 -0.90 0.95 14.91
N MET A 185 -1.38 -0.11 14.25
CA MET A 185 -1.71 -1.39 14.90
C MET A 185 -0.56 -2.39 14.79
N SER A 186 0.01 -2.55 13.58
CA SER A 186 1.03 -3.56 13.30
C SER A 186 2.35 -3.26 14.01
N GLY A 187 2.76 -1.99 14.07
CA GLY A 187 3.99 -1.56 14.74
C GLY A 187 4.00 -1.94 16.23
N PRO A 188 3.02 -1.47 17.03
CA PRO A 188 2.90 -1.86 18.44
C PRO A 188 2.71 -3.36 18.65
N PHE A 189 1.95 -4.05 17.78
CA PHE A 189 1.78 -5.50 17.89
C PHE A 189 3.09 -6.26 17.64
N GLY A 190 3.89 -5.84 16.66
CA GLY A 190 5.23 -6.36 16.42
C GLY A 190 6.18 -6.09 17.59
N LEU A 191 6.14 -4.89 18.17
CA LEU A 191 6.90 -4.55 19.38
C LEU A 191 6.51 -5.41 20.58
N TYR A 192 5.22 -5.69 20.75
CA TYR A 192 4.71 -6.58 21.80
C TYR A 192 5.26 -8.00 21.65
N ILE A 193 5.27 -8.53 20.42
CA ILE A 193 5.87 -9.85 20.14
C ILE A 193 7.37 -9.83 20.39
N MET A 194 8.06 -8.78 19.95
CA MET A 194 9.50 -8.62 20.16
C MET A 194 9.85 -8.54 21.65
N TYR A 195 9.03 -7.86 22.46
CA TYR A 195 9.19 -7.76 23.92
C TYR A 195 9.09 -9.12 24.61
N HIS A 196 8.18 -9.97 24.16
CA HIS A 196 8.01 -11.34 24.66
C HIS A 196 8.94 -12.37 23.98
N SER A 197 9.93 -11.89 23.21
CA SER A 197 10.94 -12.72 22.55
C SER A 197 12.34 -12.38 23.01
N ASP A 198 13.34 -13.15 22.58
CA ASP A 198 14.75 -12.90 22.82
C ASP A 198 15.32 -11.70 22.03
N LEU A 199 14.50 -11.03 21.21
CA LEU A 199 14.91 -9.97 20.28
C LEU A 199 14.74 -8.54 20.81
N TRP A 200 14.34 -8.34 22.06
CA TRP A 200 14.07 -7.00 22.60
C TRP A 200 15.18 -6.00 22.31
N LEU A 201 14.79 -4.82 21.78
CA LEU A 201 15.69 -3.77 21.27
C LEU A 201 16.65 -4.26 20.18
N PHE A 202 16.12 -5.06 19.25
CA PHE A 202 16.81 -5.52 18.04
C PHE A 202 18.13 -6.22 18.33
N LYS A 203 18.14 -7.12 19.33
CA LYS A 203 19.30 -7.98 19.62
C LYS A 203 19.54 -8.94 18.44
N THR A 204 20.77 -8.96 17.93
CA THR A 204 21.14 -9.73 16.72
C THR A 204 21.58 -11.16 17.03
N LYS A 205 22.39 -11.37 18.07
CA LYS A 205 22.89 -12.71 18.46
C LYS A 205 21.81 -13.80 18.53
N PRO A 206 20.62 -13.55 19.13
CA PRO A 206 19.59 -14.59 19.22
C PRO A 206 19.06 -15.05 17.86
N MET A 207 19.12 -14.20 16.82
CA MET A 207 18.73 -14.54 15.44
C MET A 207 19.56 -15.69 14.85
N TYR A 208 20.77 -15.91 15.38
CA TYR A 208 21.72 -16.91 14.89
C TYR A 208 21.91 -18.07 15.87
N ARG A 209 21.96 -17.75 17.18
CA ARG A 209 22.24 -18.74 18.23
C ARG A 209 21.20 -19.84 18.34
N THR A 210 19.93 -19.49 18.14
CA THR A 210 18.78 -20.39 18.27
C THR A 210 18.36 -21.03 16.94
N PHE A 211 19.03 -20.65 15.84
CA PHE A 211 18.67 -21.07 14.50
C PHE A 211 18.95 -22.58 14.28
N PRO A 212 18.02 -23.36 13.69
CA PRO A 212 16.78 -22.92 13.03
C PRO A 212 15.56 -22.83 13.96
N ASP A 213 14.82 -21.72 13.88
CA ASP A 213 13.53 -21.55 14.56
C ASP A 213 12.40 -22.22 13.73
N ILE A 214 12.31 -23.54 13.83
CA ILE A 214 11.36 -24.36 13.03
C ILE A 214 9.91 -24.06 13.42
N THR A 215 9.66 -23.88 14.72
CA THR A 215 8.35 -23.60 15.29
C THR A 215 8.26 -22.16 15.79
N ASN A 216 7.10 -21.53 15.66
CA ASN A 216 6.86 -20.16 16.10
C ASN A 216 5.66 -20.11 17.06
N PRO A 217 5.70 -19.30 18.13
CA PRO A 217 4.54 -19.06 18.97
C PRO A 217 3.34 -18.55 18.17
N PHE A 218 2.12 -18.81 18.64
CA PHE A 218 0.87 -18.41 17.99
C PHE A 218 0.87 -16.96 17.48
N LEU A 219 1.11 -16.00 18.38
CA LEU A 219 1.10 -14.57 18.05
C LEU A 219 2.18 -14.19 17.05
N PHE A 220 3.36 -14.79 17.17
CA PHE A 220 4.45 -14.57 16.23
C PHE A 220 4.03 -15.04 14.83
N LYS A 221 3.49 -16.26 14.71
CA LYS A 221 3.10 -16.83 13.42
C LYS A 221 1.96 -16.03 12.77
N ILE A 222 0.94 -15.64 13.54
CA ILE A 222 -0.16 -14.80 13.02
C ILE A 222 0.35 -13.46 12.53
N PHE A 223 1.19 -12.78 13.32
CA PHE A 223 1.78 -11.51 12.90
C PHE A 223 2.57 -11.67 11.60
N TYR A 224 3.41 -12.70 11.52
CA TYR A 224 4.26 -12.92 10.36
C TYR A 224 3.49 -13.21 9.08
N LEU A 225 2.49 -14.09 9.16
CA LEU A 225 1.64 -14.44 8.02
C LEU A 225 0.70 -13.28 7.65
N GLY A 226 0.19 -12.55 8.64
CA GLY A 226 -0.61 -11.34 8.43
C GLY A 226 0.18 -10.25 7.73
N GLN A 227 1.44 -10.03 8.12
CA GLN A 227 2.35 -9.13 7.43
C GLN A 227 2.62 -9.59 6.00
N ALA A 228 2.91 -10.88 5.80
CA ALA A 228 3.12 -11.43 4.46
C ALA A 228 1.89 -11.22 3.56
N ALA A 229 0.68 -11.42 4.08
CA ALA A 229 -0.56 -11.18 3.37
C ALA A 229 -0.79 -9.70 3.05
N PHE A 230 -0.52 -8.80 3.99
CA PHE A 230 -0.62 -7.36 3.76
C PHE A 230 0.35 -6.89 2.68
N TRP A 231 1.62 -7.27 2.76
CA TRP A 231 2.63 -6.85 1.79
C TRP A 231 2.42 -7.48 0.41
N ALA A 232 1.93 -8.72 0.34
CA ALA A 232 1.51 -9.34 -0.91
C ALA A 232 0.29 -8.61 -1.52
N GLN A 233 -0.69 -8.23 -0.69
CA GLN A 233 -1.84 -7.44 -1.12
C GLN A 233 -1.40 -6.07 -1.64
N GLN A 234 -0.52 -5.37 -0.93
CA GLN A 234 0.02 -4.07 -1.36
C GLN A 234 0.80 -4.19 -2.68
N ALA A 235 1.53 -5.28 -2.90
CA ALA A 235 2.18 -5.54 -4.17
C ALA A 235 1.18 -5.74 -5.31
N CYS A 236 0.04 -6.40 -5.08
CA CYS A 236 -1.04 -6.49 -6.07
C CYS A 236 -1.62 -5.10 -6.39
N VAL A 237 -1.84 -4.25 -5.40
CA VAL A 237 -2.30 -2.85 -5.61
C VAL A 237 -1.33 -2.09 -6.51
N LEU A 238 -0.02 -2.25 -6.28
CA LEU A 238 1.05 -1.61 -7.04
C LEU A 238 1.13 -2.11 -8.50
N VAL A 239 1.11 -3.43 -8.70
CA VAL A 239 1.27 -4.06 -10.03
C VAL A 239 0.04 -3.82 -10.90
N LEU A 240 -1.16 -3.87 -10.31
CA LEU A 240 -2.41 -3.55 -11.00
C LEU A 240 -2.61 -2.04 -11.21
N GLN A 241 -1.67 -1.20 -10.75
CA GLN A 241 -1.71 0.27 -10.86
C GLN A 241 -3.03 0.85 -10.37
N LEU A 242 -3.57 0.30 -9.28
CA LEU A 242 -4.81 0.79 -8.68
C LEU A 242 -4.63 2.20 -8.10
N GLU A 243 -3.39 2.61 -7.85
CA GLU A 243 -3.00 3.96 -7.42
C GLU A 243 -2.20 4.66 -8.54
N LYS A 244 -2.38 5.98 -8.68
CA LYS A 244 -1.62 6.79 -9.66
C LYS A 244 -0.12 6.66 -9.37
N PRO A 245 0.71 6.24 -10.35
CA PRO A 245 2.15 6.11 -10.19
C PRO A 245 2.80 7.39 -9.66
N ARG A 246 3.75 7.23 -8.75
CA ARG A 246 4.56 8.32 -8.17
C ARG A 246 5.82 8.54 -9.00
N LYS A 247 6.52 9.67 -8.80
CA LYS A 247 7.82 9.94 -9.48
C LYS A 247 8.87 8.86 -9.20
N ASP A 248 8.80 8.22 -8.03
CA ASP A 248 9.69 7.15 -7.59
C ASP A 248 9.07 5.74 -7.78
N TYR A 249 8.22 5.57 -8.80
CA TYR A 249 7.54 4.30 -9.06
C TYR A 249 8.52 3.14 -9.29
N LYS A 250 9.63 3.38 -10.00
CA LYS A 250 10.62 2.32 -10.29
C LYS A 250 11.30 1.83 -9.02
N GLU A 251 11.69 2.77 -8.16
CA GLU A 251 12.31 2.48 -6.87
C GLU A 251 11.32 1.77 -5.93
N LEU A 252 10.04 2.16 -5.98
CA LEU A 252 8.97 1.50 -5.23
C LEU A 252 8.68 0.08 -5.73
N VAL A 253 8.71 -0.17 -7.04
CA VAL A 253 8.61 -1.52 -7.62
C VAL A 253 9.80 -2.38 -7.21
N PHE A 254 11.02 -1.85 -7.35
CA PHE A 254 12.23 -2.55 -6.91
C PHE A 254 12.19 -2.88 -5.42
N HIS A 255 11.74 -1.93 -4.58
CA HIS A 255 11.48 -2.16 -3.17
C HIS A 255 10.54 -3.34 -2.94
N HIS A 256 9.38 -3.37 -3.60
CA HIS A 256 8.41 -4.45 -3.45
C HIS A 256 8.95 -5.81 -3.88
N ILE A 257 9.78 -5.87 -4.92
CA ILE A 257 10.47 -7.10 -5.30
C ILE A 257 11.40 -7.57 -4.16
N VAL A 258 12.24 -6.67 -3.64
CA VAL A 258 13.17 -6.99 -2.56
C VAL A 258 12.45 -7.40 -1.28
N THR A 259 11.39 -6.68 -0.89
CA THR A 259 10.62 -7.00 0.32
C THR A 259 9.88 -8.32 0.20
N LEU A 260 9.22 -8.61 -0.93
CA LEU A 260 8.58 -9.91 -1.13
C LEU A 260 9.59 -11.06 -1.11
N LEU A 261 10.76 -10.88 -1.71
CA LEU A 261 11.85 -11.86 -1.63
C LEU A 261 12.33 -12.06 -0.19
N LEU A 262 12.54 -10.98 0.57
CA LEU A 262 12.90 -11.05 1.99
C LEU A 262 11.85 -11.81 2.79
N ILE A 263 10.56 -11.47 2.63
CA ILE A 263 9.44 -12.11 3.33
C ILE A 263 9.38 -13.61 3.01
N TRP A 264 9.45 -13.96 1.73
CA TRP A 264 9.44 -15.34 1.27
C TRP A 264 10.63 -16.13 1.83
N SER A 265 11.86 -15.64 1.62
CA SER A 265 13.07 -16.34 2.03
C SER A 265 13.18 -16.47 3.54
N SER A 266 12.78 -15.44 4.27
CA SER A 266 12.85 -15.45 5.74
C SER A 266 11.86 -16.44 6.37
N TYR A 267 10.67 -16.60 5.78
CA TYR A 267 9.72 -17.59 6.26
C TYR A 267 10.14 -19.02 5.91
N VAL A 268 10.45 -19.26 4.63
CA VAL A 268 10.78 -20.60 4.10
C VAL A 268 12.07 -21.14 4.70
N PHE A 269 13.09 -20.29 4.87
CA PHE A 269 14.40 -20.70 5.39
C PHE A 269 14.62 -20.37 6.88
N HIS A 270 13.57 -20.17 7.67
CA HIS A 270 13.65 -20.01 9.14
C HIS A 270 14.38 -18.75 9.67
N PHE A 271 14.55 -17.70 8.86
CA PHE A 271 15.11 -16.41 9.31
C PHE A 271 14.02 -15.45 9.83
N THR A 272 12.98 -15.97 10.47
CA THR A 272 11.79 -15.19 10.90
C THR A 272 12.12 -14.16 11.96
N LYS A 273 13.08 -14.42 12.85
CA LYS A 273 13.55 -13.45 13.86
C LYS A 273 14.12 -12.17 13.24
N MET A 274 14.89 -12.32 12.16
CA MET A 274 15.41 -11.20 11.39
C MET A 274 14.29 -10.48 10.62
N GLY A 275 13.35 -11.24 10.05
CA GLY A 275 12.16 -10.69 9.41
C GLY A 275 11.28 -9.87 10.35
N LEU A 276 11.07 -10.32 11.59
CA LEU A 276 10.32 -9.60 12.62
C LEU A 276 10.95 -8.23 12.91
N ALA A 277 12.27 -8.19 13.09
CA ALA A 277 13.00 -6.94 13.30
C ALA A 277 12.80 -5.97 12.13
N ILE A 278 12.92 -6.47 10.89
CA ILE A 278 12.70 -5.66 9.68
C ILE A 278 11.26 -5.15 9.62
N TYR A 279 10.23 -6.00 9.78
CA TYR A 279 8.83 -5.54 9.79
C TYR A 279 8.57 -4.41 10.78
N ILE A 280 9.05 -4.54 12.02
CA ILE A 280 8.85 -3.51 13.06
C ILE A 280 9.51 -2.19 12.66
N THR A 281 10.77 -2.23 12.20
CA THR A 281 11.47 -1.00 11.78
C THR A 281 10.78 -0.33 10.60
N MET A 282 10.16 -1.13 9.72
CA MET A 282 9.49 -0.63 8.54
C MET A 282 8.18 0.08 8.88
N ASP A 283 7.30 -0.60 9.61
CA ASP A 283 5.97 -0.09 9.93
C ASP A 283 6.02 1.13 10.85
N MET A 284 6.87 1.10 11.87
CA MET A 284 6.99 2.21 12.82
C MET A 284 7.47 3.50 12.14
N SER A 285 8.40 3.42 11.16
CA SER A 285 8.80 4.62 10.41
C SER A 285 7.69 5.11 9.48
N ASP A 286 6.94 4.19 8.87
CA ASP A 286 5.89 4.52 7.89
C ASP A 286 4.65 5.12 8.55
N PHE A 287 4.40 4.78 9.83
CA PHE A 287 3.43 5.49 10.67
C PHE A 287 3.75 6.99 10.76
N PHE A 288 4.97 7.36 11.16
CA PHE A 288 5.35 8.78 11.29
C PHE A 288 5.38 9.49 9.93
N LEU A 289 5.79 8.81 8.85
CA LEU A 289 5.71 9.35 7.50
C LEU A 289 4.27 9.71 7.14
N SER A 290 3.36 8.76 7.29
CA SER A 290 1.95 8.93 6.92
C SER A 290 1.26 9.97 7.80
N LEU A 291 1.62 10.03 9.08
CA LEU A 291 1.12 11.03 10.02
C LEU A 291 1.60 12.44 9.64
N SER A 292 2.88 12.61 9.32
CA SER A 292 3.43 13.90 8.88
C SER A 292 2.74 14.42 7.63
N LYS A 293 2.49 13.55 6.64
CA LYS A 293 1.76 13.91 5.41
C LYS A 293 0.30 14.26 5.67
N THR A 294 -0.39 13.49 6.50
CA THR A 294 -1.79 13.76 6.85
C THR A 294 -1.93 15.12 7.54
N LEU A 295 -1.02 15.45 8.47
CA LEU A 295 -1.00 16.77 9.12
C LEU A 295 -0.67 17.90 8.13
N ASN A 296 0.23 17.66 7.19
CA ASN A 296 0.55 18.62 6.12
C ASN A 296 -0.68 18.90 5.25
N TYR A 297 -1.44 17.89 4.87
CA TYR A 297 -2.67 18.08 4.08
C TYR A 297 -3.75 18.88 4.84
N LEU A 298 -3.71 18.85 6.17
CA LEU A 298 -4.58 19.61 7.07
C LEU A 298 -4.02 20.99 7.44
N ASN A 299 -2.84 21.38 6.91
CA ASN A 299 -2.15 22.61 7.28
C ASN A 299 -1.96 22.77 8.81
N SER A 300 -1.71 21.66 9.52
CA SER A 300 -1.58 21.69 10.97
C SER A 300 -0.27 22.34 11.41
N VAL A 301 -0.31 23.13 12.49
CA VAL A 301 0.88 23.71 13.14
C VAL A 301 1.85 22.64 13.69
N LEU A 302 1.36 21.41 13.91
CA LEU A 302 2.16 20.28 14.38
C LEU A 302 2.98 19.61 13.28
N THR A 303 2.77 19.97 12.01
CA THR A 303 3.42 19.34 10.85
C THR A 303 4.95 19.34 10.97
N PRO A 304 5.64 20.45 11.27
CA PRO A 304 7.10 20.45 11.37
C PRO A 304 7.63 19.57 12.52
N PHE A 305 6.91 19.54 13.65
CA PHE A 305 7.28 18.70 14.80
C PHE A 305 7.19 17.21 14.44
N VAL A 306 6.06 16.78 13.87
CA VAL A 306 5.87 15.37 13.48
C VAL A 306 6.78 14.99 12.31
N PHE A 307 7.06 15.90 11.38
CA PHE A 307 8.05 15.67 10.34
C PHE A 307 9.46 15.46 10.92
N GLY A 308 9.85 16.24 11.93
CA GLY A 308 11.11 16.03 12.66
C GLY A 308 11.18 14.66 13.34
N LEU A 309 10.09 14.23 14.01
CA LEU A 309 9.98 12.88 14.57
C LEU A 309 10.10 11.81 13.50
N PHE A 310 9.44 11.99 12.35
CA PHE A 310 9.55 11.10 11.21
C PHE A 310 11.01 10.95 10.75
N VAL A 311 11.76 12.04 10.58
CA VAL A 311 13.18 11.97 10.18
C VAL A 311 14.00 11.21 11.23
N PHE A 312 13.77 11.46 12.52
CA PHE A 312 14.44 10.74 13.60
C PHE A 312 14.17 9.23 13.55
N PHE A 313 12.90 8.83 13.48
CA PHE A 313 12.52 7.42 13.43
C PHE A 313 13.00 6.74 12.14
N TRP A 314 12.99 7.45 11.01
CA TRP A 314 13.55 6.96 9.75
C TRP A 314 15.04 6.66 9.90
N ILE A 315 15.85 7.60 10.40
CA ILE A 315 17.29 7.40 10.60
C ILE A 315 17.55 6.25 11.57
N TYR A 316 16.90 6.25 12.73
CA TYR A 316 17.14 5.23 13.74
C TYR A 316 16.71 3.83 13.27
N LEU A 317 15.45 3.66 12.85
CA LEU A 317 14.89 2.36 12.53
C LEU A 317 15.36 1.84 11.16
N ARG A 318 15.34 2.68 10.12
CA ARG A 318 15.67 2.23 8.75
C ARG A 318 17.15 2.19 8.48
N HIS A 319 17.98 2.94 9.20
CA HIS A 319 19.43 2.97 8.97
C HIS A 319 20.25 2.40 10.12
N ILE A 320 20.13 2.93 11.34
CA ILE A 320 20.98 2.46 12.45
C ILE A 320 20.70 0.99 12.76
N VAL A 321 19.43 0.60 12.90
CA VAL A 321 19.05 -0.80 13.18
C VAL A 321 19.36 -1.72 11.99
N ASN A 322 19.05 -1.33 10.75
CA ASN A 322 19.39 -2.15 9.58
C ASN A 322 20.90 -2.32 9.37
N ILE A 323 21.71 -1.27 9.58
CA ILE A 323 23.18 -1.37 9.52
C ILE A 323 23.68 -2.30 10.62
N ARG A 324 23.10 -2.24 11.84
CA ARG A 324 23.42 -3.19 12.90
C ARG A 324 23.11 -4.64 12.49
N ILE A 325 21.96 -4.88 11.85
CA ILE A 325 21.62 -6.21 11.31
C ILE A 325 22.61 -6.63 10.22
N LEU A 326 22.91 -5.79 9.23
CA LEU A 326 23.91 -6.06 8.19
C LEU A 326 25.29 -6.38 8.77
N TRP A 327 25.74 -5.60 9.75
CA TRP A 327 26.99 -5.82 10.44
C TRP A 327 26.99 -7.18 11.16
N SER A 328 25.88 -7.55 11.80
CA SER A 328 25.74 -8.86 12.44
C SER A 328 25.73 -10.01 11.43
N VAL A 329 25.22 -9.80 10.21
CA VAL A 329 25.30 -10.81 9.14
C VAL A 329 26.76 -11.07 8.75
N LEU A 330 27.62 -10.04 8.76
CA LEU A 330 29.05 -10.20 8.45
C LEU A 330 29.88 -10.74 9.63
N THR A 331 29.51 -10.39 10.87
CA THR A 331 30.35 -10.64 12.05
C THR A 331 29.85 -11.76 12.96
N GLU A 332 28.54 -11.97 13.07
CA GLU A 332 27.93 -12.94 14.01
C GLU A 332 27.40 -14.18 13.28
N PHE A 333 26.91 -14.04 12.04
CA PHE A 333 26.25 -15.12 11.29
C PHE A 333 27.09 -16.40 11.18
N ARG A 334 28.41 -16.29 10.98
CA ARG A 334 29.27 -17.49 10.87
C ARG A 334 29.60 -18.12 12.22
N HIS A 335 29.64 -17.33 13.28
CA HIS A 335 30.23 -17.72 14.57
C HIS A 335 29.20 -18.08 15.64
N GLU A 336 28.00 -17.50 15.57
CA GLU A 336 26.92 -17.74 16.54
C GLU A 336 26.02 -18.89 16.07
N GLY A 337 25.98 -20.00 16.82
CA GLY A 337 25.17 -21.18 16.48
C GLY A 337 25.76 -22.04 15.35
N ASN A 338 25.03 -23.06 14.91
CA ASN A 338 25.52 -23.98 13.88
C ASN A 338 25.58 -23.30 12.49
N TYR A 339 26.57 -23.67 11.68
CA TYR A 339 26.86 -23.10 10.36
C TYR A 339 27.17 -24.20 9.32
N VAL A 340 26.52 -25.35 9.47
CA VAL A 340 26.67 -26.49 8.56
C VAL A 340 25.33 -26.78 7.91
N LEU A 341 25.28 -26.71 6.58
CA LEU A 341 24.07 -27.01 5.81
C LEU A 341 23.61 -28.44 6.10
N ASN A 342 22.36 -28.60 6.55
CA ASN A 342 21.76 -29.90 6.77
C ASN A 342 20.26 -29.85 6.45
N PHE A 343 19.86 -30.53 5.37
CA PHE A 343 18.48 -30.57 4.92
C PHE A 343 17.56 -31.37 5.85
N ALA A 344 18.07 -32.41 6.52
CA ALA A 344 17.28 -33.25 7.43
C ALA A 344 16.86 -32.48 8.68
N THR A 345 17.75 -31.65 9.23
CA THR A 345 17.45 -30.78 10.38
C THR A 345 16.95 -29.39 9.98
N GLN A 346 16.76 -29.15 8.67
CA GLN A 346 16.39 -27.85 8.10
C GLN A 346 17.32 -26.70 8.52
N GLN A 347 18.60 -27.02 8.73
CA GLN A 347 19.65 -26.07 9.05
C GLN A 347 20.14 -25.40 7.75
N TYR A 348 19.53 -24.27 7.40
CA TYR A 348 19.85 -23.53 6.17
C TYR A 348 20.90 -22.43 6.35
N LYS A 349 21.32 -22.16 7.58
CA LYS A 349 22.37 -21.20 7.90
C LYS A 349 23.74 -21.77 7.51
N CYS A 350 24.28 -21.27 6.40
CA CYS A 350 25.50 -21.78 5.78
C CYS A 350 26.19 -20.74 4.88
N TRP A 351 27.26 -21.17 4.20
CA TRP A 351 28.04 -20.35 3.25
C TRP A 351 27.25 -19.82 2.06
N ILE A 352 26.15 -20.48 1.69
CA ILE A 352 25.26 -20.04 0.60
C ILE A 352 24.27 -18.99 1.11
N SER A 353 23.68 -19.21 2.30
CA SER A 353 22.65 -18.30 2.83
C SER A 353 23.23 -16.94 3.23
N LEU A 354 24.48 -16.89 3.70
CA LEU A 354 25.13 -15.64 4.14
C LEU A 354 25.10 -14.55 3.06
N PRO A 355 25.65 -14.76 1.84
CA PRO A 355 25.62 -13.73 0.80
C PRO A 355 24.19 -13.39 0.35
N ILE A 356 23.27 -14.35 0.32
CA ILE A 356 21.86 -14.09 -0.07
C ILE A 356 21.19 -13.16 0.94
N VAL A 357 21.29 -13.47 2.23
CA VAL A 357 20.73 -12.66 3.32
C VAL A 357 21.36 -11.27 3.31
N PHE A 358 22.69 -11.18 3.17
CA PHE A 358 23.40 -9.90 3.10
C PHE A 358 22.93 -9.05 1.92
N VAL A 359 22.88 -9.63 0.70
CA VAL A 359 22.51 -8.90 -0.52
C VAL A 359 21.07 -8.39 -0.46
N LEU A 360 20.12 -9.20 0.02
CA LEU A 360 18.72 -8.78 0.10
C LEU A 360 18.52 -7.63 1.11
N ILE A 361 19.16 -7.71 2.29
CA ILE A 361 19.07 -6.64 3.29
C ILE A 361 19.85 -5.41 2.85
N ALA A 362 20.99 -5.59 2.17
CA ALA A 362 21.76 -4.48 1.61
C ALA A 362 20.98 -3.77 0.49
N ALA A 363 20.28 -4.51 -0.37
CA ALA A 363 19.38 -3.94 -1.38
C ALA A 363 18.27 -3.12 -0.74
N LEU A 364 17.65 -3.63 0.34
CA LEU A 364 16.67 -2.89 1.12
C LEU A 364 17.28 -1.60 1.72
N GLN A 365 18.49 -1.67 2.25
CA GLN A 365 19.22 -0.52 2.79
C GLN A 365 19.52 0.55 1.73
N LEU A 366 19.90 0.14 0.51
CA LEU A 366 20.17 1.06 -0.60
C LEU A 366 18.92 1.84 -1.00
N VAL A 367 17.76 1.19 -1.08
CA VAL A 367 16.49 1.90 -1.35
C VAL A 367 16.13 2.85 -0.22
N ASN A 368 16.31 2.44 1.04
CA ASN A 368 16.09 3.33 2.19
C ASN A 368 17.02 4.54 2.16
N LEU A 369 18.28 4.39 1.70
CA LEU A 369 19.23 5.50 1.54
C LEU A 369 18.81 6.47 0.44
N TYR A 370 18.29 5.96 -0.68
CA TYR A 370 17.71 6.79 -1.73
C TYR A 370 16.56 7.66 -1.18
N TRP A 371 15.63 7.07 -0.42
CA TRP A 371 14.55 7.84 0.19
C TRP A 371 15.03 8.78 1.30
N LEU A 372 16.05 8.41 2.09
CA LEU A 372 16.67 9.31 3.06
C LEU A 372 17.21 10.57 2.37
N PHE A 373 17.87 10.42 1.22
CA PHE A 373 18.34 11.57 0.44
C PHE A 373 17.18 12.51 0.07
N LEU A 374 16.04 11.98 -0.38
CA LEU A 374 14.86 12.79 -0.67
C LEU A 374 14.29 13.47 0.59
N ILE A 375 14.24 12.75 1.71
CA ILE A 375 13.75 13.27 2.99
C ILE A 375 14.63 14.43 3.49
N LEU A 376 15.96 14.27 3.44
CA LEU A 376 16.91 15.31 3.84
C LEU A 376 16.83 16.53 2.90
N ARG A 377 16.59 16.32 1.61
CA ARG A 377 16.35 17.42 0.66
C ARG A 377 15.08 18.21 0.98
N ILE A 378 14.01 17.53 1.41
CA ILE A 378 12.78 18.19 1.87
C ILE A 378 13.05 18.93 3.19
N LEU A 379 13.74 18.30 4.14
CA LEU A 379 14.09 18.92 5.42
C LEU A 379 14.96 20.18 5.24
N TYR A 380 15.94 20.14 4.35
CA TYR A 380 16.78 21.29 4.04
C TYR A 380 15.94 22.47 3.53
N ARG A 381 14.97 22.22 2.65
CA ARG A 381 14.08 23.28 2.13
C ARG A 381 13.09 23.77 3.17
N LEU A 382 12.60 22.90 4.02
CA LEU A 382 11.72 23.30 5.13
C LEU A 382 12.44 24.25 6.09
N VAL A 383 13.68 23.93 6.48
CA VAL A 383 14.47 24.71 7.45
C VAL A 383 15.03 25.99 6.83
N TRP A 384 15.52 25.93 5.58
CA TRP A 384 16.26 27.05 4.98
C TRP A 384 15.41 27.94 4.07
N GLN A 385 14.37 27.41 3.44
CA GLN A 385 13.52 28.14 2.49
C GLN A 385 12.11 28.41 3.03
N GLY A 386 11.72 27.80 4.16
CA GLY A 386 10.37 27.91 4.71
C GLY A 386 9.27 27.27 3.84
N ILE A 387 9.65 26.47 2.83
CA ILE A 387 8.70 25.87 1.87
C ILE A 387 8.30 24.47 2.36
N GLN A 388 7.01 24.29 2.66
CA GLN A 388 6.39 23.02 3.10
C GLN A 388 5.92 22.10 1.95
N LYS A 389 6.58 22.11 0.78
CA LYS A 389 6.13 21.33 -0.40
C LYS A 389 6.82 19.95 -0.49
N ASP A 390 6.04 18.87 -0.47
CA ASP A 390 6.50 17.47 -0.68
C ASP A 390 6.74 17.20 -2.18
N GLU A 391 7.99 16.93 -2.57
CA GLU A 391 8.41 16.71 -3.96
C GLU A 391 7.93 15.37 -4.56
N ARG A 392 7.51 14.42 -3.73
CA ARG A 392 7.13 13.06 -4.17
C ARG A 392 5.71 12.99 -4.75
N SER A 393 4.85 13.97 -4.46
CA SER A 393 3.45 14.04 -4.93
C SER A 393 3.29 15.02 -6.09
N GLU A 394 2.78 14.55 -7.24
CA GLU A 394 2.73 15.32 -8.49
C GLU A 394 1.50 16.23 -8.73
N SER A 395 0.66 16.53 -7.75
CA SER A 395 -0.51 17.41 -8.02
C SER A 395 -0.31 18.88 -7.69
N ASP A 396 0.68 19.24 -6.87
CA ASP A 396 0.76 20.60 -6.31
C ASP A 396 1.25 21.65 -7.33
N TYR A 397 1.66 21.20 -8.53
CA TYR A 397 2.09 22.07 -9.63
C TYR A 397 0.92 22.65 -10.45
N GLY A 398 -0.27 22.04 -10.41
CA GLY A 398 -1.44 22.50 -11.17
C GLY A 398 -2.37 23.41 -10.37
N GLU A 399 -2.66 23.05 -9.11
CA GLU A 399 -3.63 23.80 -8.28
C GLU A 399 -3.06 25.13 -7.77
N SER A 400 -1.76 25.22 -7.46
CA SER A 400 -1.19 26.49 -6.99
C SER A 400 -1.11 27.57 -8.07
N ALA A 401 -0.95 27.17 -9.34
CA ALA A 401 -1.03 28.08 -10.48
C ALA A 401 -2.49 28.47 -10.80
N GLU A 402 -3.45 27.55 -10.68
CA GLU A 402 -4.87 27.84 -10.90
C GLU A 402 -5.51 28.70 -9.77
N GLU A 403 -5.04 28.55 -8.52
CA GLU A 403 -5.44 29.41 -7.40
C GLU A 403 -4.83 30.83 -7.47
N GLU A 404 -3.61 30.99 -8.00
CA GLU A 404 -3.01 32.30 -8.27
C GLU A 404 -3.69 32.98 -9.48
N GLU A 405 -3.94 32.25 -10.57
CA GLU A 405 -4.57 32.80 -11.78
C GLU A 405 -6.05 33.16 -11.59
N SER A 406 -6.73 32.54 -10.61
CA SER A 406 -8.13 32.88 -10.24
C SER A 406 -8.25 34.06 -9.26
N LYS A 407 -7.19 34.35 -8.49
CA LYS A 407 -7.09 35.58 -7.68
C LYS A 407 -6.72 36.79 -8.53
N GLU A 408 -5.82 36.62 -9.49
CA GLU A 408 -5.39 37.70 -10.39
C GLU A 408 -6.47 38.11 -11.42
N LYS A 409 -7.50 37.28 -11.63
CA LYS A 409 -8.70 37.61 -12.44
C LYS A 409 -9.86 38.20 -11.63
N ARG A 410 -9.73 38.32 -10.30
CA ARG A 410 -10.74 38.90 -9.40
C ARG A 410 -10.33 40.23 -8.77
N GLU A 411 -9.09 40.64 -8.95
CA GLU A 411 -8.63 42.04 -8.84
C GLU A 411 -8.62 42.69 -10.22
#